data_AF-A0A1B6LI26-F1
#
_entry.id   AF-A0A1B6LI26-F1
#
_cell.length_a   1.000
_cell.length_b   1.000
_cell.length_c   1.000
_cell.angle_alpha   90.00
_cell.angle_beta   90.00
_cell.angle_gamma   90.00
#
_symmetry.space_group_name_H-M   'P 1'
#
loop_
_entity.id
_entity.type
_entity.pdbx_description
1 polymer ?
#
loop_
_entity_poly.entity_id
_entity_poly.type
_entity_poly.pdbx_seq_one_letter_code
_entity_poly.pdbx_strand_id
1 'polypeptide(L)'
;PKLYRNEDAACSKANEMINVAKTKQNREEQEKLLASALKLCKEVAPQINLAGICRQLVACHYYGGIVELVVECAAKCDPKDIALHYYTTTQPGDDTLGYQAYALRLDCYKEVKTVLDHLRHKSNTASYSIPTRPGSPPPQPPPSASPLDDTTKVEDVVRQCMESTDQLLHMEVYDWLVLHRLYGDLITVAKPSLELYLKRATASPTRCDAAEFADLLWKYHERHGNHSAAAQILYSLAKTPGENLTLEQRITYLAKAVLCMRSDQVGCAPHLGVFLHELEDYLEVANVQKKVLDAMGSSLSMHRQADDAIKRLNSCLLTITELYENFAEPYNLWECKLAIIDVSGHDDLDLIQRIWDNIIQDELRKGSSLGPEDKVGVVLAKVKELGTQYLVSSRCFPVAYLMWQLEQLSCLENASRGNVFNTFYSIGITFPQTVDIYKKMYIMNDRCWASHGNEFYLIEVIASLAETLINNPKLVKSSEKQTVAVSLQELITSCLTTVYSRPNTSELDTRLNNAFTQLSKL
;
A
#
# COMPACT_ATOMS: atom_id res chain seq x y z
N PRO A 1 -59.13 26.08 33.88
CA PRO A 1 -58.63 26.85 32.72
C PRO A 1 -57.37 27.65 33.08
N LYS A 2 -56.18 27.01 33.03
CA LYS A 2 -54.91 27.73 32.91
C LYS A 2 -54.60 27.81 31.42
N LEU A 3 -55.25 28.74 30.72
CA LEU A 3 -55.26 28.80 29.25
C LEU A 3 -53.96 29.36 28.64
N TYR A 4 -53.05 29.85 29.47
CA TYR A 4 -51.70 30.26 29.07
C TYR A 4 -50.74 29.80 30.17
N ARG A 5 -49.78 28.92 29.83
CA ARG A 5 -48.64 28.65 30.71
C ARG A 5 -47.61 29.78 30.51
N ASN A 6 -46.81 30.07 31.53
CA ASN A 6 -45.73 31.05 31.42
C ASN A 6 -44.75 30.70 30.28
N GLU A 7 -44.63 29.41 29.98
CA GLU A 7 -43.91 28.83 28.85
C GLU A 7 -44.42 29.36 27.50
N ASP A 8 -45.75 29.38 27.28
CA ASP A 8 -46.37 29.87 26.04
C ASP A 8 -46.15 31.37 25.81
N ALA A 9 -46.18 32.14 26.91
CA ALA A 9 -45.91 33.58 26.88
C ALA A 9 -44.45 33.88 26.52
N ALA A 10 -43.50 33.12 27.09
CA ALA A 10 -42.10 33.24 26.79
C ALA A 10 -41.78 32.81 25.33
N CYS A 11 -42.40 31.74 24.82
CA CYS A 11 -42.29 31.36 23.41
C CYS A 11 -42.86 32.42 22.46
N SER A 12 -44.01 33.01 22.79
CA SER A 12 -44.62 34.07 21.98
C SER A 12 -43.73 35.31 21.93
N LYS A 13 -43.16 35.70 23.08
CA LYS A 13 -42.20 36.81 23.18
C LYS A 13 -40.92 36.54 22.41
N ALA A 14 -40.37 35.33 22.47
CA ALA A 14 -39.19 34.97 21.70
C ALA A 14 -39.45 35.04 20.18
N ASN A 15 -40.60 34.54 19.70
CA ASN A 15 -41.01 34.67 18.29
C ASN A 15 -41.17 36.13 17.85
N GLU A 16 -41.77 36.97 18.71
CA GLU A 16 -41.89 38.41 18.44
C GLU A 16 -40.50 39.06 18.29
N MET A 17 -39.57 38.76 19.20
CA MET A 17 -38.20 39.28 19.14
C MET A 17 -37.45 38.81 17.88
N ILE A 18 -37.64 37.56 17.46
CA ILE A 18 -37.04 37.03 16.21
C ILE A 18 -37.64 37.74 14.99
N ASN A 19 -38.95 38.00 14.97
CA ASN A 19 -39.59 38.74 13.88
C ASN A 19 -39.15 40.20 13.83
N VAL A 20 -38.98 40.86 14.99
CA VAL A 20 -38.40 42.21 15.05
C VAL A 20 -36.97 42.20 14.52
N ALA A 21 -36.16 41.20 14.89
CA ALA A 21 -34.79 41.06 14.41
C ALA A 21 -34.71 40.94 12.87
N LYS A 22 -35.69 40.31 12.20
CA LYS A 22 -35.73 40.24 10.71
C LYS A 22 -35.88 41.60 10.03
N THR A 23 -36.45 42.59 10.72
CA THR A 23 -36.72 43.93 10.13
C THR A 23 -35.56 44.91 10.33
N LYS A 24 -34.56 44.54 11.14
CA LYS A 24 -33.42 45.40 11.48
C LYS A 24 -32.32 45.31 10.41
N GLN A 25 -31.82 46.47 9.95
CA GLN A 25 -30.70 46.55 9.01
C GLN A 25 -29.32 46.50 9.69
N ASN A 26 -29.24 46.88 10.98
CA ASN A 26 -28.00 46.85 11.74
C ASN A 26 -27.73 45.44 12.29
N ARG A 27 -26.63 44.83 11.85
CA ARG A 27 -26.26 43.45 12.19
C ARG A 27 -25.99 43.23 13.68
N GLU A 28 -25.36 44.20 14.35
CA GLU A 28 -25.03 44.06 15.77
C GLU A 28 -26.28 44.13 16.67
N GLU A 29 -27.23 45.00 16.33
CA GLU A 29 -28.53 45.07 17.01
C GLU A 29 -29.38 43.83 16.74
N GLN A 30 -29.35 43.32 15.50
CA GLN A 30 -30.01 42.09 15.11
C GLN A 30 -29.48 40.91 15.95
N GLU A 31 -28.16 40.75 16.06
CA GLU A 31 -27.53 39.69 16.86
C GLU A 31 -27.88 39.82 18.36
N LYS A 32 -27.90 41.03 18.94
CA LYS A 32 -28.31 41.25 20.35
C LYS A 32 -29.76 40.83 20.62
N LEU A 33 -30.67 41.16 19.70
CA LEU A 33 -32.08 40.76 19.79
C LEU A 33 -32.25 39.25 19.68
N LEU A 34 -31.52 38.61 18.76
CA LEU A 34 -31.54 37.17 18.58
C LEU A 34 -30.94 36.42 19.78
N ALA A 35 -29.84 36.91 20.36
CA ALA A 35 -29.26 36.37 21.58
C ALA A 35 -30.22 36.46 22.78
N SER A 36 -30.96 37.58 22.88
CA SER A 36 -31.97 37.76 23.93
C SER A 36 -33.18 36.84 23.73
N ALA A 37 -33.63 36.65 22.48
CA ALA A 37 -34.67 35.68 22.14
C ALA A 37 -34.22 34.24 22.45
N LEU A 38 -32.98 33.90 22.12
CA LEU A 38 -32.37 32.61 22.41
C LEU A 38 -32.36 32.31 23.92
N LYS A 39 -32.02 33.29 24.75
CA LYS A 39 -32.03 33.14 26.22
C LYS A 39 -33.42 32.77 26.73
N LEU A 40 -34.47 33.44 26.23
CA LEU A 40 -35.86 33.10 26.57
C LEU A 40 -36.23 31.68 26.10
N CYS A 41 -35.80 31.28 24.90
CA CYS A 41 -36.03 29.92 24.41
C CYS A 41 -35.33 28.87 25.28
N LYS A 42 -34.11 29.14 25.73
CA LYS A 42 -33.37 28.26 26.65
C LYS A 42 -34.08 28.10 27.98
N GLU A 43 -34.69 29.13 28.53
CA GLU A 43 -35.45 29.05 29.80
C GLU A 43 -36.68 28.14 29.71
N VAL A 44 -37.32 28.06 28.54
CA VAL A 44 -38.56 27.29 28.31
C VAL A 44 -38.32 25.87 27.79
N ALA A 45 -37.11 25.57 27.28
CA ALA A 45 -36.75 24.23 26.84
C ALA A 45 -36.94 23.21 27.99
N PRO A 46 -37.49 21.99 27.72
CA PRO A 46 -37.72 21.38 26.41
C PRO A 46 -39.14 21.55 25.83
N GLN A 47 -40.08 22.22 26.52
CA GLN A 47 -41.47 22.41 26.05
C GLN A 47 -41.58 23.54 25.00
N ILE A 48 -40.74 23.49 23.97
CA ILE A 48 -40.69 24.48 22.89
C ILE A 48 -40.91 23.83 21.52
N ASN A 49 -41.50 24.56 20.58
CA ASN A 49 -41.53 24.15 19.18
C ASN A 49 -40.18 24.43 18.52
N LEU A 50 -39.22 23.52 18.75
CA LEU A 50 -37.84 23.63 18.28
C LEU A 50 -37.78 23.86 16.76
N ALA A 51 -38.47 23.03 15.97
CA ALA A 51 -38.51 23.13 14.51
C ALA A 51 -39.06 24.48 13.99
N GLY A 52 -40.03 25.06 14.69
CA GLY A 52 -40.58 26.37 14.35
C GLY A 52 -39.55 27.49 14.56
N ILE A 53 -38.87 27.47 15.72
CA ILE A 53 -37.88 28.49 16.11
C ILE A 53 -36.62 28.37 15.25
N CYS A 54 -36.11 27.14 15.03
CA CYS A 54 -34.95 26.88 14.19
C CYS A 54 -35.15 27.41 12.77
N ARG A 55 -36.31 27.17 12.14
CA ARG A 55 -36.64 27.75 10.82
C ARG A 55 -36.60 29.27 10.79
N GLN A 56 -37.06 29.93 11.86
CA GLN A 56 -37.00 31.39 11.93
C GLN A 56 -35.58 31.92 12.15
N LEU A 57 -34.76 31.23 12.95
CA LEU A 57 -33.35 31.57 13.15
C LEU A 57 -32.51 31.36 11.88
N VAL A 58 -32.81 30.32 11.09
CA VAL A 58 -32.22 30.11 9.76
C VAL A 58 -32.51 31.30 8.83
N ALA A 59 -33.75 31.80 8.83
CA ALA A 59 -34.12 32.97 8.03
C ALA A 59 -33.38 34.26 8.46
N CYS A 60 -32.87 34.31 9.69
CA CYS A 60 -32.04 35.40 10.21
C CYS A 60 -30.53 35.15 10.07
N HIS A 61 -30.10 34.04 9.43
CA HIS A 61 -28.71 33.61 9.33
C HIS A 61 -27.98 33.44 10.68
N TYR A 62 -28.73 33.15 11.76
CA TYR A 62 -28.17 32.99 13.11
C TYR A 62 -28.00 31.52 13.47
N TYR A 63 -27.01 30.88 12.86
CA TYR A 63 -26.81 29.44 12.95
C TYR A 63 -26.22 28.97 14.29
N GLY A 64 -25.29 29.74 14.88
CA GLY A 64 -24.70 29.36 16.17
C GLY A 64 -25.71 29.30 17.32
N GLY A 65 -26.69 30.20 17.31
CA GLY A 65 -27.79 30.12 18.27
C GLY A 65 -28.67 28.89 18.11
N ILE A 66 -28.75 28.31 16.91
CA ILE A 66 -29.49 27.05 16.70
C ILE A 66 -28.76 25.90 17.37
N VAL A 67 -27.44 25.79 17.17
CA VAL A 67 -26.62 24.75 17.80
C VAL A 67 -26.73 24.85 19.32
N GLU A 68 -26.57 26.05 19.88
CA GLU A 68 -26.72 26.28 21.32
C GLU A 68 -28.11 25.93 21.86
N LEU A 69 -29.18 26.25 21.13
CA LEU A 69 -30.54 25.91 21.54
C LEU A 69 -30.77 24.40 21.53
N VAL A 70 -30.30 23.72 20.48
CA VAL A 70 -30.46 22.28 20.32
C VAL A 70 -29.70 21.52 21.41
N VAL A 71 -28.46 21.91 21.70
CA VAL A 71 -27.66 21.32 22.79
C VAL A 71 -28.34 21.51 24.13
N GLU A 72 -28.82 22.71 24.44
CA GLU A 72 -29.54 22.99 25.70
C GLU A 72 -30.84 22.19 25.79
N CYS A 73 -31.60 22.09 24.70
CA CYS A 73 -32.83 21.31 24.65
C CYS A 73 -32.55 19.82 24.87
N ALA A 74 -31.54 19.26 24.20
CA ALA A 74 -31.13 17.87 24.35
C ALA A 74 -30.66 17.54 25.78
N ALA A 75 -29.90 18.44 26.41
CA ALA A 75 -29.45 18.30 27.80
C ALA A 75 -30.62 18.31 28.79
N LYS A 76 -31.64 19.14 28.56
CA LYS A 76 -32.84 19.19 29.42
C LYS A 76 -33.81 18.04 29.17
N CYS A 77 -33.86 17.49 27.96
CA CYS A 77 -34.64 16.30 27.62
C CYS A 77 -34.10 15.04 28.32
N ASP A 78 -32.78 14.94 28.49
CA ASP A 78 -32.13 13.82 29.18
C ASP A 78 -31.01 14.32 30.12
N PRO A 79 -31.36 14.79 31.33
CA PRO A 79 -30.37 15.31 32.30
C PRO A 79 -29.46 14.25 32.91
N LYS A 80 -29.79 12.97 32.75
CA LYS A 80 -29.07 11.83 33.35
C LYS A 80 -28.16 11.11 32.36
N ASP A 81 -28.06 11.61 31.12
CA ASP A 81 -27.30 11.00 30.02
C ASP A 81 -27.64 9.51 29.79
N ILE A 82 -28.90 9.14 29.98
CA ILE A 82 -29.38 7.76 29.77
C ILE A 82 -29.22 7.37 28.29
N ALA A 83 -29.43 8.33 27.39
CA ALA A 83 -29.26 8.14 25.95
C ALA A 83 -27.82 7.79 25.57
N LEU A 84 -26.82 8.38 26.24
CA LEU A 84 -25.41 8.10 25.98
C LEU A 84 -25.06 6.68 26.43
N HIS A 85 -25.53 6.26 27.60
CA HIS A 85 -25.35 4.89 28.10
C HIS A 85 -26.01 3.85 27.20
N TYR A 86 -27.23 4.12 26.74
CA TYR A 86 -27.93 3.28 25.76
C TYR A 86 -27.13 3.14 24.46
N TYR A 87 -26.58 4.27 23.98
CA TYR A 87 -25.73 4.27 22.81
C TYR A 87 -24.48 3.43 23.05
N THR A 88 -23.68 3.68 24.09
CA THR A 88 -22.41 2.96 24.35
C THR A 88 -22.60 1.46 24.58
N THR A 89 -23.70 1.04 25.20
CA THR A 89 -24.01 -0.38 25.54
C THR A 89 -24.59 -1.17 24.35
N THR A 90 -24.26 -0.80 23.12
CA THR A 90 -24.70 -1.48 21.88
C THR A 90 -26.22 -1.53 21.63
N GLN A 91 -27.00 -0.60 22.20
CA GLN A 91 -28.45 -0.47 21.96
C GLN A 91 -29.23 -1.77 22.25
N PRO A 92 -29.24 -2.24 23.52
CA PRO A 92 -29.93 -3.47 23.89
C PRO A 92 -31.44 -3.31 23.68
N GLY A 93 -32.08 -4.26 22.99
CA GLY A 93 -33.50 -4.18 22.62
C GLY A 93 -34.47 -4.14 23.82
N ASP A 94 -34.03 -4.55 25.01
CA ASP A 94 -34.82 -4.56 26.23
C ASP A 94 -34.84 -3.20 26.97
N ASP A 95 -33.93 -2.28 26.63
CA ASP A 95 -33.83 -0.96 27.28
C ASP A 95 -34.75 0.06 26.60
N THR A 96 -36.04 -0.01 26.95
CA THR A 96 -37.08 0.89 26.43
C THR A 96 -36.89 2.34 26.90
N LEU A 97 -36.34 2.55 28.10
CA LEU A 97 -36.08 3.89 28.65
C LEU A 97 -34.90 4.56 27.95
N GLY A 98 -33.82 3.82 27.72
CA GLY A 98 -32.66 4.26 26.94
C GLY A 98 -33.04 4.61 25.50
N TYR A 99 -33.85 3.75 24.85
CA TYR A 99 -34.36 4.02 23.50
C TYR A 99 -35.19 5.31 23.43
N GLN A 100 -36.10 5.55 24.38
CA GLN A 100 -36.93 6.76 24.41
C GLN A 100 -36.09 8.03 24.62
N ALA A 101 -35.14 8.00 25.57
CA ALA A 101 -34.24 9.13 25.80
C ALA A 101 -33.37 9.43 24.55
N TYR A 102 -32.87 8.37 23.90
CA TYR A 102 -32.10 8.49 22.66
C TYR A 102 -32.94 9.06 21.50
N ALA A 103 -34.18 8.62 21.32
CA ALA A 103 -35.09 9.14 20.31
C ALA A 103 -35.42 10.63 20.52
N LEU A 104 -35.63 11.07 21.76
CA LEU A 104 -35.87 12.48 22.08
C LEU A 104 -34.66 13.37 21.76
N ARG A 105 -33.44 12.90 22.05
CA ARG A 105 -32.20 13.62 21.68
C ARG A 105 -32.01 13.67 20.16
N LEU A 106 -32.21 12.56 19.47
CA LEU A 106 -32.20 12.49 18.00
C LEU A 106 -33.17 13.50 17.37
N ASP A 107 -34.38 13.60 17.90
CA ASP A 107 -35.37 14.57 17.43
C ASP A 107 -34.88 16.03 17.56
N CYS A 108 -34.12 16.34 18.61
CA CYS A 108 -33.48 17.65 18.74
C CYS A 108 -32.39 17.86 17.68
N TYR A 109 -31.53 16.87 17.46
CA TYR A 109 -30.40 16.97 16.52
C TYR A 109 -30.81 16.98 15.04
N LYS A 110 -32.00 16.48 14.70
CA LYS A 110 -32.57 16.58 13.34
C LYS A 110 -32.59 18.03 12.83
N GLU A 111 -32.80 19.00 13.70
CA GLU A 111 -32.79 20.42 13.33
C GLU A 111 -31.39 20.88 12.89
N VAL A 112 -30.33 20.40 13.55
CA VAL A 112 -28.94 20.69 13.14
C VAL A 112 -28.65 20.11 11.76
N LYS A 113 -29.04 18.86 11.50
CA LYS A 113 -28.89 18.27 10.15
C LYS A 113 -29.64 19.05 9.09
N THR A 114 -30.85 19.49 9.41
CA THR A 114 -31.68 20.30 8.49
C THR A 114 -31.01 21.64 8.17
N VAL A 115 -30.35 22.28 9.14
CA VAL A 115 -29.55 23.51 8.93
C VAL A 115 -28.36 23.23 8.01
N LEU A 116 -27.61 22.16 8.27
CA LEU A 116 -26.47 21.75 7.45
C LEU A 116 -26.88 21.44 6.01
N ASP A 117 -27.99 20.70 5.82
CA ASP A 117 -28.56 20.42 4.50
C ASP A 117 -28.97 21.70 3.78
N HIS A 118 -29.62 22.63 4.46
CA HIS A 118 -30.03 23.91 3.89
C HIS A 118 -28.83 24.72 3.39
N LEU A 119 -27.79 24.85 4.21
CA LEU A 119 -26.55 25.56 3.86
C LEU A 119 -25.83 24.90 2.68
N ARG A 120 -25.75 23.57 2.67
CA ARG A 120 -25.12 22.82 1.58
C ARG A 120 -25.89 22.92 0.26
N HIS A 121 -27.21 22.76 0.29
CA HIS A 121 -28.04 22.94 -0.90
C HIS A 121 -27.87 24.33 -1.50
N LYS A 122 -27.84 25.36 -0.66
CA LYS A 122 -27.62 26.74 -1.09
C LYS A 122 -26.24 26.91 -1.76
N SER A 123 -25.18 26.39 -1.15
CA SER A 123 -23.82 26.41 -1.71
C SER A 123 -23.73 25.69 -3.07
N ASN A 124 -24.37 24.52 -3.21
CA ASN A 124 -24.41 23.77 -4.47
C ASN A 124 -25.24 24.46 -5.56
N THR A 125 -26.35 25.11 -5.22
CA THR A 125 -27.16 25.82 -6.23
C THR A 125 -26.47 27.07 -6.77
N ALA A 126 -25.63 27.74 -5.97
CA ALA A 126 -24.85 28.89 -6.41
C ALA A 126 -23.77 28.51 -7.45
N SER A 127 -23.28 27.28 -7.42
CA SER A 127 -22.19 26.79 -8.28
C SER A 127 -22.65 26.30 -9.67
N TYR A 128 -23.93 25.99 -9.89
CA TYR A 128 -24.47 25.49 -11.17
C TYR A 128 -25.23 26.53 -12.03
N SER A 129 -24.92 27.82 -11.88
CA SER A 129 -25.52 28.89 -12.71
C SER A 129 -25.02 28.85 -14.17
N ILE A 130 -25.47 27.87 -14.97
CA ILE A 130 -25.18 27.80 -16.41
C ILE A 130 -26.04 28.85 -17.15
N PRO A 131 -25.46 29.79 -17.92
CA PRO A 131 -26.25 30.72 -18.73
C PRO A 131 -26.98 29.97 -19.84
N THR A 132 -28.31 29.98 -19.82
CA THR A 132 -29.16 29.31 -20.84
C THR A 132 -29.27 30.09 -22.15
N ARG A 133 -28.48 31.16 -22.34
CA ARG A 133 -28.43 31.94 -23.59
C ARG A 133 -27.01 32.45 -23.87
N PRO A 134 -26.44 32.20 -25.07
CA PRO A 134 -25.26 32.90 -25.51
C PRO A 134 -25.63 34.35 -25.81
N GLY A 135 -25.08 35.31 -25.05
CA GLY A 135 -25.08 36.73 -25.43
C GLY A 135 -25.79 37.73 -24.50
N SER A 136 -26.35 37.34 -23.37
CA SER A 136 -26.80 38.31 -22.35
C SER A 136 -25.87 38.27 -21.13
N PRO A 137 -25.37 39.42 -20.63
CA PRO A 137 -24.61 39.44 -19.39
C PRO A 137 -25.46 38.85 -18.26
N PRO A 138 -24.88 38.04 -17.37
CA PRO A 138 -25.62 37.45 -16.26
C PRO A 138 -26.25 38.57 -15.42
N PRO A 139 -27.49 38.41 -14.92
CA PRO A 139 -27.98 39.27 -13.85
C PRO A 139 -26.96 39.20 -12.72
N GLN A 140 -26.38 40.33 -12.32
CA GLN A 140 -25.49 40.37 -11.17
C GLN A 140 -26.25 39.79 -9.97
N PRO A 141 -25.75 38.71 -9.34
CA PRO A 141 -26.27 38.32 -8.04
C PRO A 141 -26.05 39.48 -7.05
N PRO A 142 -26.97 39.72 -6.09
CA PRO A 142 -26.79 40.75 -5.08
C PRO A 142 -25.43 40.58 -4.37
N PRO A 143 -24.75 41.68 -3.98
CA PRO A 143 -23.33 41.69 -3.59
C PRO A 143 -23.01 41.07 -2.22
N SER A 144 -23.75 40.06 -1.74
CA SER A 144 -23.65 39.63 -0.33
C SER A 144 -23.59 38.13 -0.03
N ALA A 145 -23.46 37.24 -1.03
CA ALA A 145 -23.13 35.84 -0.73
C ALA A 145 -22.31 35.23 -1.86
N SER A 146 -20.99 35.21 -1.69
CA SER A 146 -20.14 34.36 -2.50
C SER A 146 -20.34 32.89 -2.08
N PRO A 147 -20.15 31.89 -2.97
CA PRO A 147 -20.25 30.47 -2.59
C PRO A 147 -19.30 30.08 -1.45
N LEU A 148 -18.16 30.79 -1.35
CA LEU A 148 -17.15 30.67 -0.29
C LEU A 148 -17.67 31.10 1.09
N ASP A 149 -18.58 32.08 1.15
CA ASP A 149 -19.19 32.51 2.42
C ASP A 149 -20.19 31.47 2.96
N ASP A 150 -20.77 30.65 2.08
CA ASP A 150 -21.74 29.63 2.49
C ASP A 150 -21.06 28.29 2.86
N THR A 151 -19.90 27.95 2.26
CA THR A 151 -19.07 26.80 2.71
C THR A 151 -18.43 27.06 4.06
N THR A 152 -17.90 28.27 4.29
CA THR A 152 -17.34 28.67 5.60
C THR A 152 -18.39 28.64 6.70
N LYS A 153 -19.66 28.95 6.40
CA LYS A 153 -20.77 28.79 7.35
C LYS A 153 -21.06 27.34 7.70
N VAL A 154 -20.93 26.40 6.76
CA VAL A 154 -21.06 24.96 7.06
C VAL A 154 -19.94 24.53 8.01
N GLU A 155 -18.71 24.91 7.70
CA GLU A 155 -17.54 24.63 8.55
C GLU A 155 -17.70 25.24 9.95
N ASP A 156 -18.21 26.47 10.06
CA ASP A 156 -18.46 27.14 11.34
C ASP A 156 -19.52 26.44 12.18
N VAL A 157 -20.64 26.01 11.58
CA VAL A 157 -21.68 25.26 12.30
C VAL A 157 -21.14 23.91 12.75
N VAL A 158 -20.39 23.21 11.90
CA VAL A 158 -19.74 21.94 12.24
C VAL A 158 -18.75 22.14 13.39
N ARG A 159 -17.92 23.19 13.34
CA ARG A 159 -16.98 23.55 14.41
C ARG A 159 -17.70 23.84 15.72
N GLN A 160 -18.79 24.61 15.70
CA GLN A 160 -19.59 24.90 16.90
C GLN A 160 -20.23 23.64 17.50
N CYS A 161 -20.72 22.72 16.68
CA CYS A 161 -21.20 21.42 17.18
C CYS A 161 -20.09 20.65 17.89
N MET A 162 -18.85 20.75 17.42
CA MET A 162 -17.70 19.99 17.90
C MET A 162 -16.99 20.64 19.10
N GLU A 163 -17.33 21.89 19.40
CA GLU A 163 -17.00 22.58 20.66
C GLU A 163 -17.92 22.18 21.80
N SER A 164 -19.08 21.56 21.48
CA SER A 164 -20.00 21.06 22.50
C SER A 164 -19.41 19.84 23.25
N THR A 165 -19.86 19.61 24.48
CA THR A 165 -19.47 18.42 25.26
C THR A 165 -20.32 17.19 24.92
N ASP A 166 -21.35 17.36 24.08
CA ASP A 166 -22.35 16.33 23.81
C ASP A 166 -21.86 15.35 22.74
N GLN A 167 -21.50 14.14 23.18
CA GLN A 167 -20.99 13.11 22.30
C GLN A 167 -22.02 12.62 21.27
N LEU A 168 -23.31 12.63 21.60
CA LEU A 168 -24.35 12.16 20.68
C LEU A 168 -24.57 13.15 19.53
N LEU A 169 -24.47 14.46 19.81
CA LEU A 169 -24.46 15.47 18.75
C LEU A 169 -23.28 15.25 17.79
N HIS A 170 -22.09 14.94 18.32
CA HIS A 170 -20.93 14.62 17.47
C HIS A 170 -21.23 13.43 16.54
N MET A 171 -21.84 12.36 17.05
CA MET A 171 -22.22 11.19 16.23
C MET A 171 -23.13 11.58 15.06
N GLU A 172 -24.16 12.39 15.33
CA GLU A 172 -25.11 12.82 14.31
C GLU A 172 -24.46 13.68 13.23
N VAL A 173 -23.51 14.53 13.60
CA VAL A 173 -22.73 15.33 12.65
C VAL A 173 -21.75 14.45 11.87
N TYR A 174 -21.14 13.44 12.48
CA TYR A 174 -20.30 12.47 11.77
C TYR A 174 -21.10 11.66 10.75
N ASP A 175 -22.28 11.17 11.13
CA ASP A 175 -23.21 10.49 10.20
C ASP A 175 -23.56 11.42 9.03
N TRP A 176 -23.81 12.72 9.30
CA TRP A 176 -24.09 13.70 8.26
C TRP A 176 -22.89 13.90 7.32
N LEU A 177 -21.66 14.05 7.85
CA LEU A 177 -20.44 14.22 7.06
C LEU A 177 -20.15 12.99 6.18
N VAL A 178 -20.37 11.78 6.71
CA VAL A 178 -20.17 10.52 5.99
C VAL A 178 -21.21 10.35 4.88
N LEU A 179 -22.50 10.58 5.16
CA LEU A 179 -23.58 10.53 4.14
C LEU A 179 -23.24 11.40 2.93
N HIS A 180 -22.54 12.50 3.20
CA HIS A 180 -22.16 13.53 2.28
C HIS A 180 -20.76 13.37 1.65
N ARG A 181 -20.04 12.29 2.01
CA ARG A 181 -18.67 11.93 1.58
C ARG A 181 -17.60 13.00 1.88
N LEU A 182 -17.79 13.77 2.95
CA LEU A 182 -16.86 14.82 3.41
C LEU A 182 -15.79 14.24 4.35
N TYR A 183 -15.03 13.27 3.86
CA TYR A 183 -14.07 12.51 4.67
C TYR A 183 -12.87 13.37 5.16
N GLY A 184 -12.43 14.33 4.35
CA GLY A 184 -11.34 15.24 4.73
C GLY A 184 -11.71 16.14 5.91
N ASP A 185 -12.92 16.70 5.87
CA ASP A 185 -13.44 17.55 6.94
C ASP A 185 -13.70 16.73 8.21
N LEU A 186 -14.21 15.50 8.06
CA LEU A 186 -14.41 14.57 9.18
C LEU A 186 -13.12 14.31 9.96
N ILE A 187 -12.01 14.08 9.26
CA ILE A 187 -10.70 13.82 9.89
C ILE A 187 -10.14 15.11 10.51
N THR A 188 -10.36 16.26 9.88
CA THR A 188 -9.84 17.55 10.36
C THR A 188 -10.53 18.01 11.65
N VAL A 189 -11.84 17.77 11.74
CA VAL A 189 -12.67 18.18 12.87
C VAL A 189 -12.71 17.11 13.98
N ALA A 190 -12.01 16.00 13.78
CA ALA A 190 -12.11 14.82 14.61
C ALA A 190 -11.90 15.10 16.11
N LYS A 191 -12.83 14.61 16.92
CA LYS A 191 -12.74 14.54 18.39
C LYS A 191 -12.58 13.08 18.83
N PRO A 192 -12.18 12.81 20.10
CA PRO A 192 -12.10 11.44 20.62
C PRO A 192 -13.38 10.60 20.45
N SER A 193 -14.55 11.25 20.36
CA SER A 193 -15.82 10.60 20.04
C SER A 193 -15.87 9.95 18.65
N LEU A 194 -15.05 10.41 17.69
CA LEU A 194 -15.00 9.85 16.34
C LEU A 194 -14.47 8.41 16.35
N GLU A 195 -13.53 8.08 17.24
CA GLU A 195 -13.02 6.72 17.37
C GLU A 195 -14.14 5.75 17.76
N LEU A 196 -14.98 6.13 18.71
CA LEU A 196 -16.14 5.34 19.14
C LEU A 196 -17.15 5.16 18.00
N TYR A 197 -17.43 6.23 17.25
CA TYR A 197 -18.30 6.20 16.08
C TYR A 197 -17.79 5.21 15.02
N LEU A 198 -16.53 5.38 14.61
CA LEU A 198 -15.92 4.60 13.54
C LEU A 198 -15.79 3.12 13.94
N LYS A 199 -15.33 2.79 15.15
CA LYS A 199 -15.24 1.39 15.62
C LYS A 199 -16.59 0.67 15.56
N ARG A 200 -17.68 1.36 15.92
CA ARG A 200 -19.03 0.79 15.83
C ARG A 200 -19.50 0.65 14.39
N ALA A 201 -19.24 1.66 13.56
CA ALA A 201 -19.59 1.62 12.14
C ALA A 201 -18.88 0.45 11.43
N THR A 202 -17.63 0.17 11.78
CA THR A 202 -16.86 -0.98 11.26
C THR A 202 -17.35 -2.33 11.83
N ALA A 203 -17.75 -2.38 13.10
CA ALA A 203 -18.22 -3.61 13.75
C ALA A 203 -19.66 -4.00 13.38
N SER A 204 -20.44 -3.09 12.78
CA SER A 204 -21.84 -3.33 12.45
C SER A 204 -21.98 -4.21 11.20
N PRO A 205 -22.49 -5.46 11.31
CA PRO A 205 -22.59 -6.38 10.17
C PRO A 205 -23.64 -5.96 9.12
N THR A 206 -24.49 -4.98 9.44
CA THR A 206 -25.52 -4.44 8.55
C THR A 206 -25.02 -3.39 7.56
N ARG A 207 -23.81 -2.85 7.73
CA ARG A 207 -23.26 -1.82 6.84
C ARG A 207 -22.31 -2.46 5.81
N CYS A 208 -22.63 -2.30 4.52
CA CYS A 208 -21.77 -2.75 3.41
C CYS A 208 -20.46 -1.93 3.29
N ASP A 209 -20.39 -0.76 3.93
CA ASP A 209 -19.27 0.19 3.83
C ASP A 209 -18.23 0.01 4.95
N ALA A 210 -18.21 -1.13 5.64
CA ALA A 210 -17.32 -1.39 6.77
C ALA A 210 -15.83 -1.16 6.41
N ALA A 211 -15.43 -1.46 5.17
CA ALA A 211 -14.09 -1.20 4.67
C ALA A 211 -13.77 0.31 4.55
N GLU A 212 -14.74 1.14 4.12
CA GLU A 212 -14.56 2.59 4.06
C GLU A 212 -14.40 3.20 5.46
N PHE A 213 -15.19 2.71 6.44
CA PHE A 213 -15.08 3.17 7.83
C PHE A 213 -13.75 2.76 8.48
N ALA A 214 -13.26 1.56 8.21
CA ALA A 214 -11.94 1.13 8.64
C ALA A 214 -10.82 1.97 7.98
N ASP A 215 -11.00 2.36 6.72
CA ASP A 215 -10.08 3.26 6.01
C ASP A 215 -10.03 4.66 6.65
N LEU A 216 -11.16 5.18 7.09
CA LEU A 216 -11.22 6.45 7.85
C LEU A 216 -10.60 6.32 9.24
N LEU A 217 -10.79 5.17 9.90
CA LEU A 217 -10.32 4.95 11.26
C LEU A 217 -8.79 4.93 11.34
N TRP A 218 -8.09 4.27 10.41
CA TRP A 218 -6.63 4.30 10.43
C TRP A 218 -6.07 5.69 10.11
N LYS A 219 -6.70 6.45 9.19
CA LYS A 219 -6.33 7.85 8.89
C LYS A 219 -6.49 8.76 10.10
N TYR A 220 -7.55 8.56 10.89
CA TYR A 220 -7.75 9.25 12.16
C TYR A 220 -6.60 8.91 13.14
N HIS A 221 -6.31 7.63 13.35
CA HIS A 221 -5.24 7.22 14.26
C HIS A 221 -3.86 7.74 13.84
N GLU A 222 -3.56 7.75 12.54
CA GLU A 222 -2.32 8.32 12.00
C GLU A 222 -2.17 9.81 12.31
N ARG A 223 -3.24 10.60 12.11
CA ARG A 223 -3.25 12.06 12.41
C ARG A 223 -3.07 12.36 13.89
N HIS A 224 -3.58 11.49 14.76
CA HIS A 224 -3.50 11.65 16.21
C HIS A 224 -2.23 11.02 16.84
N GLY A 225 -1.30 10.52 16.04
CA GLY A 225 -0.03 9.93 16.52
C GLY A 225 -0.15 8.49 17.05
N ASN A 226 -1.34 7.88 16.98
CA ASN A 226 -1.59 6.51 17.42
C ASN A 226 -1.26 5.50 16.31
N HIS A 227 0.00 5.50 15.86
CA HIS A 227 0.42 4.74 14.69
C HIS A 227 0.32 3.21 14.85
N SER A 228 0.45 2.68 16.07
CA SER A 228 0.29 1.24 16.35
C SER A 228 -1.15 0.77 16.11
N ALA A 229 -2.15 1.53 16.56
CA ALA A 229 -3.56 1.24 16.31
C ALA A 229 -3.90 1.33 14.81
N ALA A 230 -3.36 2.33 14.12
CA ALA A 230 -3.50 2.46 12.67
C ALA A 230 -2.94 1.23 11.94
N ALA A 231 -1.75 0.77 12.31
CA ALA A 231 -1.13 -0.42 11.72
C ALA A 231 -1.95 -1.70 11.95
N GLN A 232 -2.55 -1.88 13.14
CA GLN A 232 -3.43 -3.02 13.43
C GLN A 232 -4.71 -3.02 12.56
N ILE A 233 -5.28 -1.84 12.32
CA ILE A 233 -6.45 -1.71 11.45
C ILE A 233 -6.07 -2.02 10.00
N LEU A 234 -4.96 -1.47 9.52
CA LEU A 234 -4.44 -1.76 8.18
C LEU A 234 -4.13 -3.24 7.98
N TYR A 235 -3.54 -3.89 9.00
CA TYR A 235 -3.30 -5.33 9.01
C TYR A 235 -4.59 -6.14 8.91
N SER A 236 -5.60 -5.80 9.71
CA SER A 236 -6.89 -6.52 9.67
C SER A 236 -7.62 -6.31 8.33
N LEU A 237 -7.54 -5.11 7.75
CA LEU A 237 -8.04 -4.85 6.39
C LEU A 237 -7.34 -5.69 5.33
N ALA A 238 -6.01 -5.75 5.38
CA ALA A 238 -5.21 -6.53 4.43
C ALA A 238 -5.48 -8.04 4.53
N LYS A 239 -5.80 -8.56 5.73
CA LYS A 239 -6.06 -9.98 5.98
C LYS A 239 -7.51 -10.40 5.76
N THR A 240 -8.47 -9.47 5.77
CA THR A 240 -9.90 -9.79 5.62
C THR A 240 -10.17 -10.43 4.26
N PRO A 241 -10.63 -11.69 4.18
CA PRO A 241 -10.87 -12.35 2.90
C PRO A 241 -12.08 -11.72 2.19
N GLY A 242 -12.00 -11.60 0.86
CA GLY A 242 -13.09 -11.09 0.04
C GLY A 242 -12.64 -10.55 -1.31
N GLU A 243 -13.58 -10.45 -2.24
CA GLU A 243 -13.36 -9.96 -3.61
C GLU A 243 -13.38 -8.43 -3.73
N ASN A 244 -13.73 -7.72 -2.65
CA ASN A 244 -13.84 -6.26 -2.63
C ASN A 244 -12.49 -5.54 -2.72
N LEU A 245 -11.39 -6.23 -2.39
CA LEU A 245 -10.03 -5.68 -2.37
C LEU A 245 -9.13 -6.46 -3.30
N THR A 246 -8.39 -5.75 -4.15
CA THR A 246 -7.35 -6.37 -5.00
C THR A 246 -6.10 -6.69 -4.18
N LEU A 247 -5.28 -7.64 -4.66
CA LEU A 247 -4.01 -7.96 -4.01
C LEU A 247 -3.09 -6.73 -3.88
N GLU A 248 -3.08 -5.85 -4.87
CA GLU A 248 -2.29 -4.61 -4.86
C GLU A 248 -2.73 -3.64 -3.77
N GLN A 249 -4.05 -3.52 -3.53
CA GLN A 249 -4.58 -2.72 -2.42
C GLN A 249 -4.16 -3.32 -1.07
N ARG A 250 -4.18 -4.65 -0.93
CA ARG A 250 -3.72 -5.36 0.29
C ARG A 250 -2.23 -5.11 0.55
N ILE A 251 -1.38 -5.21 -0.48
CA ILE A 251 0.05 -4.88 -0.40
C ILE A 251 0.24 -3.42 0.02
N THR A 252 -0.56 -2.51 -0.55
CA THR A 252 -0.53 -1.08 -0.17
C THR A 252 -0.89 -0.87 1.30
N TYR A 253 -1.89 -1.59 1.82
CA TYR A 253 -2.25 -1.53 3.23
C TYR A 253 -1.15 -2.08 4.14
N LEU A 254 -0.52 -3.20 3.78
CA LEU A 254 0.62 -3.75 4.53
C LEU A 254 1.81 -2.79 4.52
N ALA A 255 2.16 -2.22 3.36
CA ALA A 255 3.25 -1.25 3.25
C ALA A 255 3.00 0.01 4.10
N LYS A 256 1.74 0.50 4.12
CA LYS A 256 1.35 1.60 5.01
C LYS A 256 1.44 1.20 6.49
N ALA A 257 1.04 -0.02 6.85
CA ALA A 257 1.14 -0.51 8.23
C ALA A 257 2.60 -0.53 8.70
N VAL A 258 3.52 -1.02 7.86
CA VAL A 258 4.97 -0.99 8.12
C VAL A 258 5.46 0.45 8.29
N LEU A 259 5.03 1.38 7.43
CA LEU A 259 5.40 2.79 7.53
C LEU A 259 4.89 3.43 8.83
N CYS A 260 3.65 3.16 9.24
CA CYS A 260 3.12 3.61 10.51
C CYS A 260 3.96 3.07 11.69
N MET A 261 4.35 1.79 11.67
CA MET A 261 5.15 1.18 12.73
C MET A 261 6.59 1.71 12.80
N ARG A 262 7.15 2.20 11.69
CA ARG A 262 8.49 2.82 11.63
C ARG A 262 8.53 4.28 12.07
N SER A 263 7.37 4.91 12.31
CA SER A 263 7.31 6.31 12.76
C SER A 263 7.83 6.47 14.20
N ASP A 264 8.52 7.60 14.46
CA ASP A 264 9.42 7.89 15.60
C ASP A 264 8.89 7.66 17.03
N GLN A 265 7.59 7.36 17.22
CA GLN A 265 6.97 7.21 18.54
C GLN A 265 6.70 5.75 18.96
N VAL A 266 6.86 4.79 18.05
CA VAL A 266 6.41 3.39 18.24
C VAL A 266 7.58 2.45 18.59
N GLY A 267 8.81 2.81 18.25
CA GLY A 267 9.98 1.91 18.22
C GLY A 267 10.57 1.43 19.57
N CYS A 268 10.00 1.82 20.72
CA CYS A 268 10.60 1.51 22.03
C CYS A 268 10.03 0.26 22.72
N ALA A 269 8.93 -0.33 22.24
CA ALA A 269 8.31 -1.47 22.90
C ALA A 269 8.61 -2.80 22.18
N PRO A 270 9.14 -3.83 22.87
CA PRO A 270 9.49 -5.11 22.25
C PRO A 270 8.35 -5.79 21.47
N HIS A 271 7.11 -5.69 21.97
CA HIS A 271 5.93 -6.28 21.31
C HIS A 271 5.59 -5.59 19.98
N LEU A 272 5.93 -4.31 19.83
CA LEU A 272 5.73 -3.55 18.58
C LEU A 272 6.80 -3.93 17.54
N GLY A 273 8.00 -4.30 17.99
CA GLY A 273 9.05 -4.85 17.12
C GLY A 273 8.69 -6.22 16.54
N VAL A 274 8.10 -7.12 17.34
CA VAL A 274 7.60 -8.41 16.86
C VAL A 274 6.51 -8.20 15.80
N PHE A 275 5.54 -7.33 16.09
CA PHE A 275 4.48 -7.02 15.12
C PHE A 275 5.01 -6.37 13.83
N LEU A 276 6.04 -5.52 13.93
CA LEU A 276 6.70 -4.95 12.74
C LEU A 276 7.32 -6.04 11.86
N HIS A 277 8.06 -6.98 12.46
CA HIS A 277 8.62 -8.11 11.71
C HIS A 277 7.54 -8.98 11.08
N GLU A 278 6.46 -9.27 11.81
CA GLU A 278 5.32 -10.00 11.23
C GLU A 278 4.75 -9.26 10.00
N LEU A 279 4.61 -7.94 10.05
CA LEU A 279 4.14 -7.14 8.91
C LEU A 279 5.12 -7.15 7.73
N GLU A 280 6.42 -7.13 7.99
CA GLU A 280 7.48 -7.26 6.98
C GLU A 280 7.39 -8.62 6.29
N ASP A 281 7.28 -9.70 7.06
CA ASP A 281 7.12 -11.07 6.53
C ASP A 281 5.85 -11.17 5.66
N TYR A 282 4.71 -10.66 6.13
CA TYR A 282 3.47 -10.64 5.33
C TYR A 282 3.64 -9.84 4.03
N LEU A 283 4.37 -8.72 4.08
CA LEU A 283 4.61 -7.90 2.89
C LEU A 283 5.50 -8.61 1.87
N GLU A 284 6.54 -9.33 2.33
CA GLU A 284 7.40 -10.15 1.46
C GLU A 284 6.59 -11.26 0.78
N VAL A 285 5.79 -12.00 1.55
CA VAL A 285 4.92 -13.06 1.01
C VAL A 285 3.87 -12.50 0.04
N ALA A 286 3.27 -11.35 0.35
CA ALA A 286 2.30 -10.71 -0.54
C ALA A 286 2.94 -10.25 -1.87
N ASN A 287 4.19 -9.80 -1.85
CA ASN A 287 4.93 -9.47 -3.07
C ASN A 287 5.25 -10.72 -3.91
N VAL A 288 5.58 -11.86 -3.28
CA VAL A 288 5.72 -13.14 -3.97
C VAL A 288 4.38 -13.58 -4.57
N GLN A 289 3.29 -13.43 -3.84
CA GLN A 289 1.94 -13.70 -4.33
C GLN A 289 1.60 -12.82 -5.55
N LYS A 290 2.00 -11.55 -5.56
CA LYS A 290 1.86 -10.66 -6.73
C LYS A 290 2.65 -11.17 -7.94
N LYS A 291 3.90 -11.61 -7.74
CA LYS A 291 4.69 -12.24 -8.82
C LYS A 291 4.00 -13.47 -9.41
N VAL A 292 3.43 -14.34 -8.56
CA VAL A 292 2.67 -15.52 -9.00
C VAL A 292 1.45 -15.10 -9.82
N LEU A 293 0.70 -14.10 -9.35
CA LEU A 293 -0.45 -13.55 -10.04
C LEU A 293 -0.09 -12.99 -11.44
N ASP A 294 0.98 -12.19 -11.52
CA ASP A 294 1.45 -11.58 -12.76
C ASP A 294 1.94 -12.63 -13.77
N ALA A 295 2.65 -13.66 -13.29
CA ALA A 295 3.13 -14.77 -14.11
C ALA A 295 1.97 -15.61 -14.67
N MET A 296 0.94 -15.87 -13.86
CA MET A 296 -0.27 -16.57 -14.30
C MET A 296 -1.09 -15.74 -15.30
N GLY A 297 -1.25 -14.44 -15.04
CA GLY A 297 -1.97 -13.53 -15.95
C GLY A 297 -1.31 -13.42 -17.32
N SER A 298 0.02 -13.43 -17.37
CA SER A 298 0.78 -13.30 -18.62
C SER A 298 0.88 -14.61 -19.41
N SER A 299 1.00 -15.76 -18.72
CA SER A 299 1.35 -17.04 -19.37
C SER A 299 0.15 -17.96 -19.61
N LEU A 300 -0.94 -17.83 -18.85
CA LEU A 300 -1.99 -18.86 -18.73
C LEU A 300 -3.42 -18.35 -18.93
N SER A 301 -3.59 -17.13 -19.45
CA SER A 301 -4.90 -16.45 -19.62
C SER A 301 -5.95 -17.19 -20.47
N MET A 302 -5.60 -18.33 -21.07
CA MET A 302 -6.49 -19.15 -21.91
C MET A 302 -7.05 -20.40 -21.19
N HIS A 303 -6.66 -20.68 -19.95
CA HIS A 303 -7.13 -21.86 -19.20
C HIS A 303 -8.18 -21.48 -18.16
N ARG A 304 -9.37 -22.09 -18.20
CA ARG A 304 -10.45 -21.86 -17.21
C ARG A 304 -10.01 -22.08 -15.75
N GLN A 305 -9.09 -23.03 -15.53
CA GLN A 305 -8.51 -23.29 -14.22
C GLN A 305 -7.59 -22.14 -13.73
N ALA A 306 -6.99 -21.38 -14.65
CA ALA A 306 -6.18 -20.21 -14.31
C ALA A 306 -7.06 -19.04 -13.82
N ASP A 307 -8.27 -18.87 -14.37
CA ASP A 307 -9.18 -17.79 -13.92
C ASP A 307 -9.61 -17.96 -12.46
N ASP A 308 -9.97 -19.18 -12.06
CA ASP A 308 -10.35 -19.46 -10.66
C ASP A 308 -9.15 -19.33 -9.72
N ALA A 309 -7.96 -19.72 -10.17
CA ALA A 309 -6.72 -19.52 -9.43
C ALA A 309 -6.37 -18.02 -9.27
N ILE A 310 -6.55 -17.21 -10.33
CA ILE A 310 -6.36 -15.75 -10.31
C ILE A 310 -7.33 -15.07 -9.33
N LYS A 311 -8.60 -15.50 -9.30
CA LYS A 311 -9.58 -15.01 -8.32
C LYS A 311 -9.14 -15.35 -6.90
N ARG A 312 -8.70 -16.59 -6.66
CA ARG A 312 -8.22 -17.01 -5.35
C ARG A 312 -7.01 -16.18 -4.89
N LEU A 313 -6.04 -15.92 -5.78
CA LEU A 313 -4.87 -15.08 -5.51
C LEU A 313 -5.24 -13.62 -5.18
N ASN A 314 -6.38 -13.11 -5.63
CA ASN A 314 -6.84 -11.76 -5.25
C ASN A 314 -7.69 -11.74 -3.96
N SER A 315 -8.36 -12.85 -3.65
CA SER A 315 -9.36 -12.91 -2.58
C SER A 315 -8.78 -12.87 -1.17
N CYS A 316 -7.56 -13.33 -0.95
CA CYS A 316 -6.92 -13.37 0.37
C CYS A 316 -5.39 -13.39 0.29
N LEU A 317 -4.72 -13.09 1.40
CA LEU A 317 -3.28 -13.32 1.56
C LEU A 317 -3.05 -14.80 1.86
N LEU A 318 -2.22 -15.44 1.03
CA LEU A 318 -1.91 -16.87 1.13
C LEU A 318 -0.59 -17.08 1.84
N THR A 319 -0.40 -18.28 2.39
CA THR A 319 0.88 -18.69 2.95
C THR A 319 1.88 -19.09 1.86
N ILE A 320 3.17 -19.02 2.17
CA ILE A 320 4.27 -19.47 1.29
C ILE A 320 4.05 -20.90 0.80
N THR A 321 3.65 -21.81 1.71
CA THR A 321 3.37 -23.21 1.38
C THR A 321 2.21 -23.34 0.41
N GLU A 322 1.12 -22.60 0.63
CA GLU A 322 -0.02 -22.61 -0.29
C GLU A 322 0.34 -22.06 -1.67
N LEU A 323 1.16 -21.00 -1.73
CA LEU A 323 1.67 -20.44 -2.99
C LEU A 323 2.51 -21.47 -3.76
N TYR A 324 3.31 -22.27 -3.05
CA TYR A 324 4.13 -23.30 -3.67
C TYR A 324 3.27 -24.46 -4.20
N GLU A 325 2.50 -25.10 -3.32
CA GLU A 325 1.79 -26.35 -3.62
C GLU A 325 0.60 -26.17 -4.56
N ASN A 326 -0.16 -25.07 -4.40
CA ASN A 326 -1.40 -24.87 -5.16
C ASN A 326 -1.21 -24.06 -6.44
N PHE A 327 -0.08 -23.35 -6.60
CA PHE A 327 0.14 -22.46 -7.74
C PHE A 327 1.50 -22.68 -8.42
N ALA A 328 2.61 -22.53 -7.70
CA ALA A 328 3.92 -22.59 -8.35
C ALA A 328 4.23 -23.97 -8.93
N GLU A 329 3.92 -25.05 -8.19
CA GLU A 329 4.11 -26.44 -8.62
C GLU A 329 3.19 -26.85 -9.78
N PRO A 330 1.85 -26.71 -9.68
CA PRO A 330 0.94 -27.20 -10.72
C PRO A 330 1.08 -26.49 -12.07
N TYR A 331 1.47 -25.21 -12.04
CA TYR A 331 1.62 -24.38 -13.25
C TYR A 331 3.08 -24.27 -13.73
N ASN A 332 4.02 -24.97 -13.11
CA ASN A 332 5.45 -24.93 -13.45
C ASN A 332 6.05 -23.51 -13.49
N LEU A 333 5.69 -22.67 -12.52
CA LEU A 333 6.16 -21.29 -12.43
C LEU A 333 7.55 -21.24 -11.76
N TRP A 334 8.59 -21.60 -12.51
CA TRP A 334 9.94 -21.80 -11.95
C TRP A 334 10.55 -20.55 -11.30
N GLU A 335 10.39 -19.38 -11.91
CA GLU A 335 10.83 -18.09 -11.32
C GLU A 335 10.10 -17.80 -10.00
N CYS A 336 8.80 -18.14 -9.92
CA CYS A 336 8.03 -18.01 -8.69
C CYS A 336 8.47 -19.02 -7.62
N LYS A 337 8.78 -20.27 -7.98
CA LYS A 337 9.36 -21.26 -7.06
C LYS A 337 10.67 -20.74 -6.44
N LEU A 338 11.52 -20.11 -7.25
CA LEU A 338 12.76 -19.50 -6.77
C LEU A 338 12.50 -18.35 -5.78
N ALA A 339 11.54 -17.46 -6.09
CA ALA A 339 11.15 -16.37 -5.20
C ALA A 339 10.53 -16.87 -3.87
N ILE A 340 9.77 -17.95 -3.91
CA ILE A 340 9.18 -18.58 -2.70
C ILE A 340 10.30 -19.16 -1.82
N ILE A 341 11.28 -19.87 -2.40
CA ILE A 341 12.40 -20.45 -1.66
C ILE A 341 13.22 -19.35 -0.98
N ASP A 342 13.50 -18.27 -1.71
CA ASP A 342 14.23 -17.11 -1.20
C ASP A 342 13.59 -16.53 0.07
N VAL A 343 12.30 -16.21 0.01
CA VAL A 343 11.55 -15.65 1.16
C VAL A 343 11.39 -16.67 2.29
N SER A 344 11.27 -17.97 1.97
CA SER A 344 11.13 -19.00 2.99
C SER A 344 12.42 -19.31 3.76
N GLY A 345 13.59 -18.88 3.24
CA GLY A 345 14.90 -19.25 3.79
C GLY A 345 15.23 -20.74 3.66
N HIS A 346 14.53 -21.49 2.80
CA HIS A 346 14.75 -22.92 2.59
C HIS A 346 16.07 -23.16 1.84
N ASP A 347 16.94 -24.01 2.40
CA ASP A 347 18.30 -24.25 1.89
C ASP A 347 18.44 -25.70 1.38
N ASP A 348 17.80 -25.98 0.26
CA ASP A 348 17.94 -27.26 -0.46
C ASP A 348 18.60 -26.97 -1.81
N LEU A 349 19.90 -27.22 -1.87
CA LEU A 349 20.71 -26.99 -3.06
C LEU A 349 20.26 -27.85 -4.26
N ASP A 350 19.82 -29.09 -4.03
CA ASP A 350 19.37 -29.97 -5.10
C ASP A 350 18.04 -29.49 -5.70
N LEU A 351 17.14 -28.96 -4.86
CA LEU A 351 15.93 -28.32 -5.32
C LEU A 351 16.23 -27.02 -6.09
N ILE A 352 17.11 -26.17 -5.57
CA ILE A 352 17.51 -24.91 -6.23
C ILE A 352 18.13 -25.21 -7.60
N GLN A 353 19.05 -26.17 -7.69
CA GLN A 353 19.66 -26.59 -8.95
C GLN A 353 18.62 -27.10 -9.95
N ARG A 354 17.69 -27.97 -9.51
CA ARG A 354 16.58 -28.45 -10.35
C ARG A 354 15.70 -27.31 -10.87
N ILE A 355 15.42 -26.30 -10.06
CA ILE A 355 14.64 -25.13 -10.50
C ILE A 355 15.41 -24.38 -11.59
N TRP A 356 16.70 -24.12 -11.39
CA TRP A 356 17.54 -23.46 -12.39
C TRP A 356 17.65 -24.24 -13.69
N ASP A 357 17.76 -25.57 -13.64
CA ASP A 357 17.77 -26.41 -14.84
C ASP A 357 16.49 -26.21 -15.65
N ASN A 358 15.33 -26.16 -14.99
CA ASN A 358 14.06 -25.93 -15.66
C ASN A 358 13.92 -24.50 -16.20
N ILE A 359 14.42 -23.48 -15.48
CA ILE A 359 14.45 -22.09 -15.97
C ILE A 359 15.28 -22.00 -17.26
N ILE A 360 16.49 -22.58 -17.25
CA ILE A 360 17.38 -22.59 -18.42
C ILE A 360 16.72 -23.33 -19.58
N GLN A 361 16.11 -24.50 -19.33
CA GLN A 361 15.44 -25.26 -20.37
C GLN A 361 14.22 -24.55 -20.96
N ASP A 362 13.40 -23.89 -20.14
CA ASP A 362 12.24 -23.12 -20.62
C ASP A 362 12.68 -21.95 -21.50
N GLU A 363 13.73 -21.26 -21.10
CA GLU A 363 14.28 -20.15 -21.87
C GLU A 363 14.91 -20.62 -23.21
N LEU A 364 15.57 -21.78 -23.21
CA LEU A 364 16.04 -22.42 -24.45
C LEU A 364 14.90 -22.84 -25.38
N ARG A 365 13.76 -23.28 -24.84
CA ARG A 365 12.56 -23.61 -25.63
C ARG A 365 11.99 -22.36 -26.28
N LYS A 366 11.91 -21.24 -25.56
CA LYS A 366 11.49 -19.93 -26.12
C LYS A 366 12.44 -19.45 -27.22
N GLY A 367 13.74 -19.66 -27.04
CA GLY A 367 14.79 -19.30 -28.00
C GLY A 367 15.03 -20.31 -29.12
N SER A 368 14.22 -21.37 -29.25
CA SER A 368 14.53 -22.49 -30.17
C SER A 368 14.63 -22.09 -31.65
N SER A 369 14.00 -20.98 -32.06
CA SER A 369 14.05 -20.44 -33.42
C SER A 369 15.26 -19.51 -33.69
N LEU A 370 16.05 -19.18 -32.67
CA LEU A 370 17.18 -18.25 -32.77
C LEU A 370 18.47 -18.96 -33.21
N GLY A 371 19.47 -18.18 -33.64
CA GLY A 371 20.81 -18.69 -33.91
C GLY A 371 21.52 -19.18 -32.65
N PRO A 372 22.58 -19.99 -32.77
CA PRO A 372 23.31 -20.56 -31.62
C PRO A 372 23.83 -19.51 -30.61
N GLU A 373 24.40 -18.40 -31.11
CA GLU A 373 24.86 -17.31 -30.24
C GLU A 373 23.70 -16.58 -29.54
N ASP A 374 22.61 -16.33 -30.27
CA ASP A 374 21.44 -15.64 -29.74
C ASP A 374 20.73 -16.50 -28.68
N LYS A 375 20.68 -17.83 -28.85
CA LYS A 375 20.15 -18.77 -27.83
C LYS A 375 20.88 -18.63 -26.50
N VAL A 376 22.21 -18.70 -26.54
CA VAL A 376 23.05 -18.53 -25.34
C VAL A 376 22.88 -17.12 -24.78
N GLY A 377 22.79 -16.10 -25.64
CA GLY A 377 22.54 -14.72 -25.26
C GLY A 377 21.23 -14.52 -24.47
N VAL A 378 20.13 -15.13 -24.90
CA VAL A 378 18.83 -15.04 -24.21
C VAL A 378 18.89 -15.71 -22.82
N VAL A 379 19.50 -16.89 -22.72
CA VAL A 379 19.68 -17.58 -21.42
C VAL A 379 20.57 -16.75 -20.50
N LEU A 380 21.67 -16.19 -21.00
CA LEU A 380 22.57 -15.33 -20.22
C LEU A 380 21.86 -14.04 -19.76
N ALA A 381 21.00 -13.46 -20.60
CA ALA A 381 20.19 -12.31 -20.23
C ALA A 381 19.23 -12.65 -19.08
N LYS A 382 18.57 -13.81 -19.14
CA LYS A 382 17.68 -14.30 -18.06
C LYS A 382 18.45 -14.58 -16.76
N VAL A 383 19.60 -15.23 -16.83
CA VAL A 383 20.46 -15.47 -15.65
C VAL A 383 20.99 -14.16 -15.08
N LYS A 384 21.28 -13.16 -15.93
CA LYS A 384 21.67 -11.82 -15.48
C LYS A 384 20.53 -11.10 -14.77
N GLU A 385 19.32 -11.11 -15.33
CA GLU A 385 18.13 -10.54 -14.72
C GLU A 385 17.93 -11.09 -13.30
N LEU A 386 17.83 -12.41 -13.17
CA LEU A 386 17.64 -13.07 -11.87
C LEU A 386 18.87 -12.92 -10.96
N GLY A 387 20.07 -12.94 -11.52
CA GLY A 387 21.32 -12.72 -10.77
C GLY A 387 21.35 -11.35 -10.09
N THR A 388 20.93 -10.29 -10.78
CA THR A 388 20.87 -8.95 -10.17
C THR A 388 19.86 -8.86 -9.01
N GLN A 389 18.83 -9.70 -9.03
CA GLN A 389 17.84 -9.78 -7.96
C GLN A 389 18.33 -10.57 -6.74
N TYR A 390 19.01 -11.70 -6.95
CA TYR A 390 19.34 -12.65 -5.87
C TYR A 390 20.79 -12.55 -5.34
N LEU A 391 21.72 -11.93 -6.08
CA LEU A 391 23.15 -11.98 -5.72
C LEU A 391 23.49 -11.31 -4.38
N VAL A 392 22.79 -10.21 -4.03
CA VAL A 392 23.13 -9.39 -2.86
C VAL A 392 22.59 -10.00 -1.56
N SER A 393 21.59 -10.88 -1.62
CA SER A 393 20.79 -11.24 -0.46
C SER A 393 20.40 -12.71 -0.33
N SER A 394 20.71 -13.57 -1.31
CA SER A 394 20.12 -14.93 -1.37
C SER A 394 21.11 -16.07 -1.64
N ARG A 395 20.85 -17.23 -1.02
CA ARG A 395 21.48 -18.53 -1.35
C ARG A 395 20.89 -19.16 -2.62
N CYS A 396 19.84 -18.57 -3.19
CA CYS A 396 19.15 -19.07 -4.37
C CYS A 396 19.93 -18.90 -5.68
N PHE A 397 21.13 -18.31 -5.66
CA PHE A 397 21.97 -18.11 -6.84
C PHE A 397 23.29 -18.92 -6.74
N PRO A 398 23.30 -20.21 -7.13
CA PRO A 398 24.48 -21.07 -7.02
C PRO A 398 25.48 -20.76 -8.14
N VAL A 399 26.33 -19.74 -7.93
CA VAL A 399 27.26 -19.19 -8.94
C VAL A 399 28.08 -20.28 -9.65
N ALA A 400 28.75 -21.15 -8.91
CA ALA A 400 29.61 -22.18 -9.50
C ALA A 400 28.83 -23.19 -10.37
N TYR A 401 27.62 -23.55 -9.95
CA TYR A 401 26.73 -24.44 -10.70
C TYR A 401 26.22 -23.78 -11.99
N LEU A 402 25.75 -22.53 -11.89
CA LEU A 402 25.24 -21.80 -13.04
C LEU A 402 26.34 -21.52 -14.07
N MET A 403 27.54 -21.13 -13.62
CA MET A 403 28.68 -20.99 -14.52
C MET A 403 29.01 -22.31 -15.21
N TRP A 404 28.97 -23.44 -14.50
CA TRP A 404 29.20 -24.76 -15.09
C TRP A 404 28.18 -25.10 -16.18
N GLN A 405 26.89 -24.93 -15.89
CA GLN A 405 25.81 -25.21 -16.84
C GLN A 405 25.88 -24.30 -18.08
N LEU A 406 26.13 -23.01 -17.89
CA LEU A 406 26.19 -22.05 -18.99
C LEU A 406 27.44 -22.22 -19.86
N GLU A 407 28.56 -22.67 -19.30
CA GLU A 407 29.74 -23.03 -20.08
C GLU A 407 29.51 -24.30 -20.91
N GLN A 408 28.85 -25.31 -20.35
CA GLN A 408 28.46 -26.49 -21.12
C GLN A 408 27.52 -26.12 -22.28
N LEU A 409 26.54 -25.24 -22.03
CA LEU A 409 25.66 -24.71 -23.07
C LEU A 409 26.43 -23.94 -24.14
N SER A 410 27.35 -23.08 -23.72
CA SER A 410 28.18 -22.27 -24.63
C SER A 410 29.12 -23.14 -25.48
N CYS A 411 29.62 -24.24 -24.91
CA CYS A 411 30.40 -25.26 -25.63
C CYS A 411 29.54 -25.97 -26.69
N LEU A 412 28.34 -26.43 -26.31
CA LEU A 412 27.41 -27.14 -27.21
C LEU A 412 26.97 -26.28 -28.40
N GLU A 413 26.64 -25.01 -28.16
CA GLU A 413 26.18 -24.07 -29.19
C GLU A 413 27.34 -23.32 -29.89
N ASN A 414 28.59 -23.63 -29.53
CA ASN A 414 29.81 -22.98 -30.04
C ASN A 414 29.80 -21.45 -29.91
N ALA A 415 29.23 -20.92 -28.82
CA ALA A 415 29.12 -19.49 -28.55
C ALA A 415 30.47 -18.86 -28.14
N SER A 416 30.52 -17.52 -28.11
CA SER A 416 31.73 -16.79 -27.73
C SER A 416 32.22 -17.15 -26.31
N ARG A 417 33.54 -17.43 -26.19
CA ARG A 417 34.21 -17.93 -24.97
C ARG A 417 34.29 -16.88 -23.85
N GLY A 418 33.90 -15.64 -24.14
CA GLY A 418 33.85 -14.55 -23.19
C GLY A 418 32.47 -14.33 -22.55
N ASN A 419 31.41 -14.88 -23.13
CA ASN A 419 30.05 -14.46 -22.80
C ASN A 419 29.66 -14.78 -21.36
N VAL A 420 29.99 -15.97 -20.87
CA VAL A 420 29.59 -16.44 -19.54
C VAL A 420 30.26 -15.60 -18.45
N PHE A 421 31.60 -15.58 -18.36
CA PHE A 421 32.28 -14.82 -17.30
C PHE A 421 32.03 -13.31 -17.37
N ASN A 422 31.87 -12.72 -18.57
CA ASN A 422 31.52 -11.31 -18.69
C ASN A 422 30.11 -11.03 -18.16
N THR A 423 29.18 -11.97 -18.34
CA THR A 423 27.82 -11.87 -17.77
C THR A 423 27.89 -11.87 -16.25
N PHE A 424 28.58 -12.83 -15.63
CA PHE A 424 28.74 -12.89 -14.17
C PHE A 424 29.48 -11.69 -13.59
N TYR A 425 30.48 -11.16 -14.31
CA TYR A 425 31.12 -9.90 -13.94
C TYR A 425 30.10 -8.74 -13.92
N SER A 426 29.22 -8.66 -14.91
CA SER A 426 28.18 -7.62 -14.97
C SER A 426 27.11 -7.74 -13.88
N ILE A 427 26.93 -8.93 -13.29
CA ILE A 427 26.03 -9.16 -12.14
C ILE A 427 26.70 -8.67 -10.84
N GLY A 428 28.03 -8.63 -10.79
CA GLY A 428 28.80 -8.19 -9.62
C GLY A 428 29.72 -9.27 -9.02
N ILE A 429 29.89 -10.42 -9.68
CA ILE A 429 30.88 -11.43 -9.26
C ILE A 429 32.29 -10.87 -9.44
N THR A 430 33.11 -11.00 -8.41
CA THR A 430 34.46 -10.48 -8.44
C THR A 430 35.36 -11.36 -9.32
N PHE A 431 36.31 -10.73 -10.01
CA PHE A 431 37.25 -11.45 -10.88
C PHE A 431 38.04 -12.57 -10.15
N PRO A 432 38.52 -12.40 -8.89
CA PRO A 432 39.14 -13.50 -8.14
C PRO A 432 38.22 -14.71 -7.96
N GLN A 433 36.95 -14.50 -7.60
CA GLN A 433 35.97 -15.59 -7.44
C GLN A 433 35.75 -16.36 -8.75
N THR A 434 35.68 -15.64 -9.87
CA THR A 434 35.58 -16.23 -11.21
C THR A 434 36.78 -17.13 -11.52
N VAL A 435 38.01 -16.67 -11.25
CA VAL A 435 39.24 -17.47 -11.45
C VAL A 435 39.22 -18.74 -10.59
N ASP A 436 38.83 -18.63 -9.32
CA ASP A 436 38.74 -19.79 -8.42
C ASP A 436 37.73 -20.83 -8.90
N ILE A 437 36.59 -20.38 -9.46
CA ILE A 437 35.58 -21.26 -10.04
C ILE A 437 36.15 -21.99 -11.25
N TYR A 438 36.77 -21.28 -12.21
CA TYR A 438 37.39 -21.93 -13.37
C TYR A 438 38.55 -22.85 -13.00
N LYS A 439 39.34 -22.52 -11.98
CA LYS A 439 40.39 -23.40 -11.44
C LYS A 439 39.79 -24.71 -10.93
N LYS A 440 38.69 -24.66 -10.17
CA LYS A 440 37.97 -25.86 -9.70
C LYS A 440 37.38 -26.67 -10.86
N MET A 441 36.78 -26.01 -11.85
CA MET A 441 36.25 -26.67 -13.06
C MET A 441 37.36 -27.41 -13.83
N TYR A 442 38.53 -26.78 -13.94
CA TYR A 442 39.68 -27.37 -14.63
C TYR A 442 40.23 -28.59 -13.89
N ILE A 443 40.37 -28.49 -12.57
CA ILE A 443 40.84 -29.60 -11.72
C ILE A 443 39.88 -30.80 -11.78
N MET A 444 38.57 -30.55 -11.89
CA MET A 444 37.57 -31.62 -11.99
C MET A 444 37.78 -32.50 -13.25
N ASN A 445 38.37 -31.94 -14.31
CA ASN A 445 38.76 -32.64 -15.54
C ASN A 445 37.65 -33.54 -16.11
N ASP A 446 36.43 -32.98 -16.19
CA ASP A 446 35.26 -33.69 -16.69
C ASP A 446 35.38 -33.90 -18.21
N ARG A 447 34.91 -35.06 -18.69
CA ARG A 447 34.87 -35.40 -20.11
C ARG A 447 33.70 -34.76 -20.84
N CYS A 448 32.82 -34.05 -20.13
CA CYS A 448 31.68 -33.35 -20.73
C CYS A 448 32.11 -32.48 -21.92
N TRP A 449 33.23 -31.76 -21.85
CA TRP A 449 33.71 -30.89 -22.93
C TRP A 449 33.99 -31.64 -24.24
N ALA A 450 34.62 -32.82 -24.15
CA ALA A 450 34.86 -33.68 -25.30
C ALA A 450 33.54 -34.23 -25.88
N SER A 451 32.59 -34.60 -25.02
CA SER A 451 31.26 -35.07 -25.44
C SER A 451 30.45 -33.99 -26.15
N HIS A 452 30.62 -32.72 -25.77
CA HIS A 452 29.96 -31.56 -26.40
C HIS A 452 30.72 -31.04 -27.65
N GLY A 453 31.83 -31.67 -28.04
CA GLY A 453 32.51 -31.42 -29.32
C GLY A 453 33.79 -30.59 -29.24
N ASN A 454 34.22 -30.12 -28.07
CA ASN A 454 35.49 -29.40 -27.91
C ASN A 454 36.22 -29.78 -26.60
N GLU A 455 37.20 -30.66 -26.68
CA GLU A 455 38.05 -31.09 -25.54
C GLU A 455 38.84 -29.91 -24.92
N PHE A 456 39.15 -28.86 -25.69
CA PHE A 456 39.96 -27.73 -25.25
C PHE A 456 39.14 -26.49 -24.87
N TYR A 457 37.80 -26.60 -24.85
CA TYR A 457 36.91 -25.45 -24.62
C TYR A 457 37.26 -24.67 -23.35
N LEU A 458 37.43 -25.35 -22.22
CA LEU A 458 37.76 -24.70 -20.95
C LEU A 458 39.11 -23.98 -20.99
N ILE A 459 40.07 -24.50 -21.76
CA ILE A 459 41.39 -23.88 -21.94
C ILE A 459 41.27 -22.61 -22.79
N GLU A 460 40.44 -22.62 -23.84
CA GLU A 460 40.13 -21.43 -24.63
C GLU A 460 39.46 -20.33 -23.77
N VAL A 461 38.55 -20.71 -22.88
CA VAL A 461 37.89 -19.80 -21.92
C VAL A 461 38.89 -19.21 -20.94
N ILE A 462 39.80 -20.01 -20.38
CA ILE A 462 40.87 -19.53 -19.49
C ILE A 462 41.81 -18.55 -20.21
N ALA A 463 42.14 -18.83 -21.48
CA ALA A 463 42.92 -17.90 -22.30
C ALA A 463 42.17 -16.57 -22.50
N SER A 464 40.88 -16.61 -22.83
CA SER A 464 40.04 -15.42 -22.97
C SER A 464 39.86 -14.65 -21.64
N LEU A 465 39.79 -15.34 -20.52
CA LEU A 465 39.74 -14.74 -19.18
C LEU A 465 41.04 -13.99 -18.87
N ALA A 466 42.19 -14.59 -19.18
CA ALA A 466 43.50 -13.97 -19.02
C ALA A 466 43.67 -12.73 -19.92
N GLU A 467 43.29 -12.83 -21.20
CA GLU A 467 43.28 -11.71 -22.16
C GLU A 467 42.39 -10.55 -21.66
N THR A 468 41.25 -10.87 -21.03
CA THR A 468 40.35 -9.86 -20.46
C THR A 468 41.00 -9.10 -19.30
N LEU A 469 41.74 -9.79 -18.43
CA LEU A 469 42.51 -9.15 -17.35
C LEU A 469 43.64 -8.27 -17.88
N ILE A 470 44.35 -8.76 -18.90
CA ILE A 470 45.46 -8.03 -19.56
C ILE A 470 44.96 -6.74 -20.19
N ASN A 471 43.86 -6.82 -20.95
CA ASN A 471 43.28 -5.66 -21.63
C ASN A 471 42.62 -4.68 -20.66
N ASN A 472 42.09 -5.15 -19.54
CA ASN A 472 41.39 -4.33 -18.55
C ASN A 472 41.92 -4.57 -17.13
N PRO A 473 43.11 -4.08 -16.77
CA PRO A 473 43.71 -4.30 -15.45
C PRO A 473 43.00 -3.54 -14.32
N LYS A 474 41.98 -2.72 -14.63
CA LYS A 474 41.13 -2.02 -13.65
C LYS A 474 40.03 -2.92 -13.06
N LEU A 475 39.80 -4.11 -13.62
CA LEU A 475 38.76 -5.06 -13.17
C LEU A 475 39.08 -5.69 -11.80
N VAL A 476 40.36 -5.63 -11.37
CA VAL A 476 40.83 -6.17 -10.09
C VAL A 476 41.33 -5.02 -9.23
N LYS A 477 41.02 -5.06 -7.92
CA LYS A 477 41.55 -4.09 -6.94
C LYS A 477 43.07 -4.16 -6.92
N SER A 478 43.75 -3.02 -6.83
CA SER A 478 45.23 -2.96 -6.85
C SER A 478 45.92 -3.85 -5.81
N SER A 479 45.27 -4.14 -4.68
CA SER A 479 45.75 -5.04 -3.64
C SER A 479 45.72 -6.53 -4.01
N GLU A 480 44.85 -6.92 -4.95
CA GLU A 480 44.58 -8.33 -5.30
C GLU A 480 45.18 -8.71 -6.66
N LYS A 481 45.65 -7.73 -7.45
CA LYS A 481 46.17 -7.93 -8.81
C LYS A 481 47.27 -8.98 -8.89
N GLN A 482 48.28 -8.85 -8.03
CA GLN A 482 49.43 -9.76 -8.02
C GLN A 482 48.99 -11.19 -7.68
N THR A 483 48.14 -11.36 -6.67
CA THR A 483 47.61 -12.67 -6.26
C THR A 483 46.81 -13.34 -7.37
N VAL A 484 45.93 -12.58 -8.04
CA VAL A 484 45.12 -13.08 -9.16
C VAL A 484 45.98 -13.42 -10.37
N ALA A 485 46.96 -12.58 -10.71
CA ALA A 485 47.88 -12.81 -11.83
C ALA A 485 48.69 -14.10 -11.62
N VAL A 486 49.22 -14.32 -10.40
CA VAL A 486 49.92 -15.56 -10.04
C VAL A 486 49.00 -16.77 -10.13
N SER A 487 47.77 -16.69 -9.59
CA SER A 487 46.81 -17.80 -9.66
C SER A 487 46.43 -18.16 -11.11
N LEU A 488 46.24 -17.16 -11.98
CA LEU A 488 46.02 -17.37 -13.40
C LEU A 488 47.25 -17.94 -14.12
N GLN A 489 48.46 -17.52 -13.75
CA GLN A 489 49.70 -18.08 -14.30
C GLN A 489 49.88 -19.55 -13.94
N GLU A 490 49.58 -19.95 -12.71
CA GLU A 490 49.56 -21.36 -12.30
C GLU A 490 48.55 -22.17 -13.12
N LEU A 491 47.35 -21.61 -13.33
CA LEU A 491 46.29 -22.24 -14.11
C LEU A 491 46.68 -22.37 -15.58
N ILE A 492 47.25 -21.34 -16.18
CA ILE A 492 47.77 -21.34 -17.56
C ILE A 492 48.91 -22.35 -17.71
N THR A 493 49.82 -22.44 -16.73
CA THR A 493 50.90 -23.43 -16.74
C THR A 493 50.33 -24.85 -16.75
N SER A 494 49.29 -25.09 -15.95
CA SER A 494 48.58 -26.38 -15.91
C SER A 494 47.81 -26.67 -17.20
N CYS A 495 47.32 -25.63 -17.90
CA CYS A 495 46.73 -25.75 -19.23
C CYS A 495 47.78 -26.11 -20.29
N LEU A 496 48.92 -25.42 -20.29
CA LEU A 496 50.02 -25.63 -21.22
C LEU A 496 50.54 -27.07 -21.18
N THR A 497 50.71 -27.68 -20.00
CA THR A 497 51.12 -29.09 -19.89
C THR A 497 50.16 -30.06 -20.58
N THR A 498 48.86 -29.77 -20.51
CA THR A 498 47.81 -30.57 -21.16
C THR A 498 47.81 -30.34 -22.67
N VAL A 499 47.99 -29.09 -23.09
CA VAL A 499 48.06 -28.67 -24.50
C VAL A 499 49.27 -29.27 -25.22
N TYR A 500 50.45 -29.29 -24.59
CA TYR A 500 51.68 -29.88 -25.15
C TYR A 500 51.60 -31.40 -25.33
N SER A 501 50.73 -32.07 -24.58
CA SER A 501 50.56 -33.52 -24.66
C SER A 501 49.67 -33.98 -25.84
N ARG A 502 49.04 -33.04 -26.57
CA ARG A 502 48.04 -33.31 -27.61
C ARG A 502 48.42 -32.68 -28.96
N PRO A 503 48.10 -33.33 -30.10
CA PRO A 503 48.36 -32.77 -31.43
C PRO A 503 47.35 -31.67 -31.83
N ASN A 504 47.73 -30.78 -32.76
CA ASN A 504 46.91 -29.70 -33.35
C ASN A 504 46.50 -28.53 -32.44
N THR A 505 47.36 -28.14 -31.49
CA THR A 505 47.06 -27.07 -30.51
C THR A 505 47.94 -25.81 -30.64
N SER A 506 48.65 -25.63 -31.76
CA SER A 506 49.67 -24.57 -31.93
C SER A 506 49.15 -23.13 -31.75
N GLU A 507 47.89 -22.88 -32.12
CA GLU A 507 47.27 -21.56 -31.94
C GLU A 507 46.95 -21.26 -30.46
N LEU A 508 46.43 -22.27 -29.75
CA LEU A 508 46.11 -22.19 -28.33
C LEU A 508 47.39 -22.05 -27.49
N ASP A 509 48.44 -22.78 -27.86
CA ASP A 509 49.76 -22.70 -27.25
C ASP A 509 50.36 -21.27 -27.39
N THR A 510 50.24 -20.67 -28.57
CA THR A 510 50.70 -19.29 -28.81
C THR A 510 49.89 -18.28 -27.98
N ARG A 511 48.56 -18.43 -27.88
CA ARG A 511 47.70 -17.57 -27.04
C ARG A 511 48.07 -17.67 -25.56
N LEU A 512 48.19 -18.88 -25.03
CA LEU A 512 48.50 -19.11 -23.62
C LEU A 512 49.89 -18.59 -23.23
N ASN A 513 50.92 -18.80 -24.07
CA ASN A 513 52.26 -18.29 -23.81
C ASN A 513 52.33 -16.75 -23.86
N ASN A 514 51.59 -16.12 -24.78
CA ASN A 514 51.47 -14.66 -24.82
C ASN A 514 50.77 -14.14 -23.56
N ALA A 515 49.63 -14.73 -23.19
CA ALA A 515 48.91 -14.37 -21.98
C ALA A 515 49.78 -14.53 -20.71
N PHE A 516 50.51 -15.64 -20.58
CA PHE A 516 51.45 -15.87 -19.47
C PHE A 516 52.52 -14.77 -19.36
N THR A 517 53.12 -14.40 -20.49
CA THR A 517 54.16 -13.36 -20.55
C THR A 517 53.59 -11.98 -20.20
N GLN A 518 52.39 -11.66 -20.67
CA GLN A 518 51.73 -10.39 -20.39
C GLN A 518 51.28 -10.29 -18.92
N LEU A 519 50.76 -11.37 -18.34
CA LEU A 519 50.40 -11.45 -16.93
C LEU A 519 51.62 -11.27 -16.00
N SER A 520 52.82 -11.64 -16.44
CA SER A 520 54.06 -11.43 -15.67
C SER A 520 54.48 -9.95 -15.54
N LYS A 521 53.88 -9.08 -16.37
CA LYS A 521 54.14 -7.63 -16.39
C LYS A 521 53.12 -6.82 -15.58
N LEU A 522 52.03 -7.47 -15.14
CA LEU A 522 50.98 -6.91 -14.28
C LEU A 522 51.31 -7.14 -12.80
#